data_AF-A0A352ADB3-F1
#
_entry.id   AF-A0A352ADB3-F1
#
_cell.length_a   1.000
_cell.length_b   1.000
_cell.length_c   1.000
_cell.angle_alpha   90.00
_cell.angle_beta   90.00
_cell.angle_gamma   90.00
#
_symmetry.space_group_name_H-M   'P 1'
#
loop_
_entity.id
_entity.type
_entity.pdbx_description
1 polymer ?
#
loop_
_entity_poly.entity_id
_entity_poly.type
_entity_poly.pdbx_seq_one_letter_code
_entity_poly.pdbx_strand_id
1 'polypeptide(L)'
;MTKTILITGTSSGLGKGTARLFAHEGWNVVATMRRPEEERDLVQLPNVLVTRLDVQDRVSIVSAIEAAIARFERIDAVFKVVRRQ
;
A
#
# COMPACT_ATOMS: atom_id res chain seq x y z
N MET A 1 8.40 -10.49 14.76
CA MET A 1 7.41 -9.45 14.39
C MET A 1 7.68 -9.06 12.95
N THR A 2 6.70 -9.24 12.07
CA THR A 2 6.81 -8.82 10.66
C THR A 2 6.67 -7.32 10.55
N LYS A 3 7.54 -6.65 9.79
CA LYS A 3 7.47 -5.19 9.59
C LYS A 3 6.42 -4.83 8.54
N THR A 4 5.77 -3.68 8.70
CA THR A 4 4.72 -3.20 7.79
C THR A 4 5.14 -1.91 7.09
N ILE A 5 5.00 -1.88 5.75
CA ILE A 5 5.24 -0.68 4.94
C ILE A 5 3.96 -0.23 4.23
N LEU A 6 3.65 1.06 4.32
CA LEU A 6 2.60 1.69 3.51
C LEU A 6 3.23 2.35 2.29
N ILE A 7 2.74 2.01 1.10
CA ILE A 7 3.24 2.54 -0.16
C ILE A 7 2.11 3.29 -0.87
N THR A 8 2.37 4.52 -1.27
CA THR A 8 1.45 5.31 -2.11
C THR A 8 1.79 5.16 -3.59
N GLY A 9 0.77 5.15 -4.45
CA GLY A 9 0.95 5.11 -5.90
C GLY A 9 1.41 3.76 -6.43
N THR A 10 0.82 2.67 -5.94
CA THR A 10 1.18 1.28 -6.32
C THR A 10 0.44 0.74 -7.55
N SER A 11 -0.34 1.56 -8.26
CA SER A 11 -1.09 1.10 -9.44
C SER A 11 -0.19 0.76 -10.64
N SER A 12 1.03 1.30 -10.70
CA SER A 12 1.98 1.02 -11.79
C SER A 12 3.42 1.40 -11.44
N GLY A 13 4.37 1.00 -12.31
CA GLY A 13 5.75 1.45 -12.28
C GLY A 13 6.47 1.13 -10.97
N LEU A 14 7.28 2.10 -10.48
CA LEU A 14 8.11 1.94 -9.29
C LEU A 14 7.29 1.48 -8.07
N GLY A 15 6.16 2.14 -7.79
CA GLY A 15 5.34 1.79 -6.62
C GLY A 15 4.85 0.34 -6.64
N LYS A 16 4.40 -0.15 -7.80
CA LYS A 16 3.97 -1.55 -7.96
C LYS A 16 5.14 -2.52 -7.79
N GLY A 17 6.29 -2.20 -8.38
CA GLY A 17 7.52 -2.99 -8.23
C GLY A 17 7.99 -3.06 -6.77
N THR A 18 8.02 -1.92 -6.08
CA THR A 18 8.37 -1.84 -4.66
C THR A 18 7.40 -2.65 -3.80
N ALA A 19 6.08 -2.58 -4.05
CA ALA A 19 5.10 -3.38 -3.32
C ALA A 19 5.35 -4.89 -3.47
N ARG A 20 5.63 -5.36 -4.69
CA ARG A 20 5.98 -6.76 -4.94
C ARG A 20 7.27 -7.17 -4.24
N LEU A 21 8.31 -6.32 -4.31
CA LEU A 21 9.60 -6.59 -3.68
C LEU A 21 9.45 -6.75 -2.17
N PHE A 22 8.84 -5.78 -1.48
CA PHE A 22 8.67 -5.87 -0.03
C PHE A 22 7.81 -7.06 0.40
N ALA A 23 6.76 -7.38 -0.37
CA ALA A 23 5.95 -8.57 -0.10
C ALA A 23 6.78 -9.87 -0.23
N HIS A 24 7.63 -9.96 -1.25
CA HIS A 24 8.54 -11.09 -1.44
C HIS A 24 9.60 -11.20 -0.32
N GLU A 25 10.11 -10.07 0.15
CA GLU A 25 11.04 -9.99 1.29
C GLU A 25 10.35 -10.23 2.66
N GLY A 26 9.09 -10.66 2.67
CA GLY A 26 8.36 -11.08 3.86
C GLY A 26 7.79 -9.94 4.70
N TRP A 27 7.74 -8.71 4.18
CA TRP A 27 7.07 -7.60 4.86
C TRP A 27 5.56 -7.66 4.66
N ASN A 28 4.81 -7.07 5.59
CA ASN A 28 3.42 -6.70 5.32
C ASN A 28 3.42 -5.43 4.47
N VAL A 29 2.61 -5.39 3.41
CA VAL A 29 2.56 -4.25 2.50
C VAL A 29 1.15 -3.70 2.44
N VAL A 30 1.00 -2.41 2.68
CA VAL A 30 -0.23 -1.66 2.40
C VAL A 30 -0.02 -0.95 1.07
N ALA A 31 -0.52 -1.56 0.00
CA ALA A 31 -0.39 -1.06 -1.36
C ALA A 31 -1.58 -0.15 -1.70
N THR A 32 -1.33 1.15 -1.82
CA THR A 32 -2.41 2.12 -1.98
C THR A 32 -2.46 2.79 -3.35
N MET A 33 -3.68 2.96 -3.86
CA MET A 33 -3.99 3.60 -5.15
C MET A 33 -5.40 4.19 -5.16
N ARG A 34 -5.77 4.97 -6.19
CA ARG A 34 -7.10 5.59 -6.27
C ARG A 34 -8.23 4.61 -6.63
N ARG A 35 -7.91 3.58 -7.41
CA ARG A 35 -8.84 2.57 -7.93
C ARG A 35 -8.34 1.16 -7.60
N PRO A 36 -8.40 0.75 -6.32
CA PRO A 36 -7.92 -0.57 -5.89
C PRO A 36 -8.63 -1.74 -6.59
N GLU A 37 -9.87 -1.55 -7.04
CA GLU A 37 -10.67 -2.53 -7.79
C GLU A 37 -10.06 -2.91 -9.15
N GLU A 38 -9.19 -2.07 -9.71
CA GLU A 38 -8.49 -2.35 -10.96
C GLU A 38 -7.24 -3.23 -10.76
N GLU A 39 -6.77 -3.41 -9.52
CA GLU A 39 -5.53 -4.15 -9.23
C GLU A 39 -5.78 -5.66 -9.12
N ARG A 40 -5.08 -6.43 -9.96
CA ARG A 40 -5.26 -7.88 -10.08
C ARG A 40 -4.12 -8.71 -9.54
N ASP A 41 -2.92 -8.15 -9.46
CA ASP A 41 -1.71 -8.92 -9.13
C ASP A 41 -1.41 -8.84 -7.64
N LEU A 42 -1.41 -7.63 -7.08
CA LEU A 42 -1.04 -7.42 -5.67
C LEU A 42 -2.06 -8.05 -4.71
N VAL A 43 -3.33 -8.16 -5.12
CA VAL A 43 -4.40 -8.80 -4.34
C VAL A 43 -4.19 -10.31 -4.16
N GLN A 44 -3.34 -10.94 -4.98
CA GLN A 44 -3.02 -12.38 -4.87
C GLN A 44 -1.98 -12.66 -3.78
N LEU A 45 -1.32 -11.63 -3.24
CA LEU A 45 -0.25 -11.77 -2.26
C LEU A 45 -0.84 -11.73 -0.83
N PRO A 46 -0.64 -12.77 0.00
CA PRO A 46 -1.35 -12.92 1.28
C PRO A 46 -0.94 -11.87 2.34
N ASN A 47 0.26 -11.32 2.21
CA ASN A 47 0.82 -10.27 3.06
C ASN A 47 0.64 -8.86 2.48
N VAL A 48 -0.24 -8.69 1.49
CA VAL A 48 -0.54 -7.40 0.89
C VAL A 48 -1.99 -7.00 1.14
N LEU A 49 -2.18 -5.80 1.67
CA LEU A 49 -3.46 -5.11 1.72
C LEU A 49 -3.51 -4.10 0.57
N VAL A 50 -4.40 -4.33 -0.39
CA VAL A 50 -4.71 -3.34 -1.44
C VAL A 50 -5.87 -2.47 -0.96
N THR A 51 -5.68 -1.16 -0.87
CA THR A 51 -6.71 -0.23 -0.38
C THR A 51 -6.68 1.11 -1.10
N ARG A 52 -7.81 1.84 -1.05
CA ARG A 52 -7.93 3.15 -1.67
C ARG A 52 -7.16 4.20 -0.85
N LEU A 53 -6.34 5.01 -1.52
CA LEU A 53 -5.77 6.24 -0.96
C LEU A 53 -5.57 7.25 -2.09
N ASP A 54 -6.13 8.44 -1.91
CA ASP A 54 -5.78 9.64 -2.67
C ASP A 54 -5.09 10.63 -1.72
N VAL A 55 -3.86 11.03 -2.05
CA VAL A 55 -3.05 11.91 -1.19
C VAL A 55 -3.63 13.32 -1.07
N GLN A 56 -4.59 13.69 -1.92
CA GLN A 56 -5.32 14.95 -1.84
C GLN A 56 -6.62 14.84 -1.03
N ASP A 57 -7.05 13.63 -0.67
CA ASP A 57 -8.28 13.36 0.08
C ASP A 57 -7.95 12.84 1.48
N ARG A 58 -8.13 13.71 2.48
CA ARG A 58 -7.87 13.40 3.89
C ARG A 58 -8.71 12.23 4.41
N VAL A 59 -9.95 12.08 3.97
CA VAL A 59 -10.83 10.99 4.42
C VAL A 59 -10.30 9.66 3.90
N SER A 60 -9.84 9.62 2.65
CA SER A 60 -9.22 8.42 2.09
C SER A 60 -7.93 8.03 2.80
N ILE A 61 -7.11 9.00 3.23
CA ILE A 61 -5.87 8.75 3.99
C ILE A 61 -6.19 8.10 5.34
N VAL A 62 -7.15 8.67 6.09
CA VAL A 62 -7.56 8.13 7.39
C VAL A 62 -8.07 6.70 7.22
N SER A 63 -8.98 6.47 6.27
CA SER A 63 -9.56 5.14 6.02
C SER A 63 -8.49 4.10 5.65
N ALA A 64 -7.49 4.48 4.85
CA ALA A 64 -6.40 3.59 4.47
C ALA A 64 -5.50 3.23 5.67
N ILE A 65 -5.22 4.20 6.55
CA ILE A 65 -4.44 3.97 7.77
C ILE A 65 -5.22 3.07 8.73
N GLU A 66 -6.52 3.32 8.94
CA GLU A 66 -7.36 2.46 9.78
C GLU A 66 -7.40 1.01 9.27
N ALA A 67 -7.57 0.82 7.96
CA ALA A 67 -7.51 -0.51 7.35
C ALA A 67 -6.14 -1.19 7.53
N ALA A 68 -5.05 -0.42 7.40
CA ALA A 68 -3.69 -0.91 7.63
C ALA A 68 -3.47 -1.38 9.07
N ILE A 69 -3.89 -0.56 10.05
CA ILE A 69 -3.78 -0.88 11.47
C ILE A 69 -4.68 -2.06 11.83
N ALA A 70 -5.91 -2.11 11.33
CA ALA A 70 -6.80 -3.24 11.56
C ALA A 70 -6.22 -4.57 11.03
N ARG A 71 -5.52 -4.53 9.89
CA ARG A 71 -4.97 -5.74 9.24
C ARG A 71 -3.60 -6.16 9.77
N PHE A 72 -2.76 -5.21 10.16
CA PHE A 72 -1.33 -5.43 10.45
C PHE A 72 -0.85 -4.79 11.77
N GLU A 73 -1.76 -4.26 12.58
CA GLU A 73 -1.54 -3.65 13.91
C GLU A 73 -0.76 -2.33 13.92
N ARG A 74 0.22 -2.17 13.02
CA ARG A 74 1.10 -0.99 12.97
C ARG A 74 1.63 -0.73 11.56
N ILE A 75 2.23 0.44 11.39
CA ILE A 75 2.99 0.84 10.21
C ILE A 75 4.41 1.22 10.66
N ASP A 76 5.42 0.53 10.15
CA ASP A 76 6.83 0.77 10.49
C ASP A 76 7.50 1.75 9.50
N ALA A 77 7.00 1.85 8.27
CA ALA A 77 7.55 2.71 7.24
C ALA A 77 6.49 3.22 6.26
N VAL A 78 6.74 4.40 5.69
CA VAL A 78 5.92 4.99 4.63
C VAL A 78 6.81 5.31 3.42
N PHE A 79 6.45 4.79 2.24
CA PHE A 79 7.12 5.08 0.98
C PHE A 79 6.19 5.88 0.07
N LYS A 80 6.59 7.13 -0.21
CA LYS A 80 5.87 8.01 -1.12
C LYS A 80 6.47 7.94 -2.51
N VAL A 81 5.69 7.47 -3.49
CA VAL A 81 6.09 7.58 -4.89
C VAL A 81 5.84 9.01 -5.35
N VAL A 82 6.92 9.74 -5.64
CA VAL A 82 6.83 11.08 -6.20
C VAL A 82 6.70 10.97 -7.71
N ARG A 83 5.58 11.43 -8.26
CA ARG A 83 5.46 11.75 -9.68
C ARG A 83 5.56 13.26 -9.82
N ARG A 84 6.34 13.75 -10.79
CA ARG A 84 6.23 15.15 -11.23
C ARG A 84 4.81 15.29 -11.78
N GLN A 85 3.97 16.02 -11.06
CA GLN A 85 2.74 16.55 -11.63
C GLN A 85 3.08 17.77 -12.48
#